data_AF-K1U6C5-F1
#
_entry.id   AF-K1U6C5-F1
#
_cell.length_a   1.000
_cell.length_b   1.000
_cell.length_c   1.000
_cell.angle_alpha   90.00
_cell.angle_beta   90.00
_cell.angle_gamma   90.00
#
_symmetry.space_group_name_H-M   'P 1'
#
loop_
_entity.id
_entity.type
_entity.pdbx_description
1 polymer ?
#
loop_
_entity_poly.entity_id
_entity_poly.type
_entity_poly.pdbx_seq_one_letter_code
_entity_poly.pdbx_strand_id
1 'polypeptide(L)' 'MKEAQEQELDLVQIAIKDGIPICKYLDYNKYVYGLKKKKRETSNKKQELKEIKITANTEEHDIKIK' A
#
# COMPACT_ATOMS: atom_id res chain seq x y z
N MET A 1 -22.12 17.37 -11.03
CA MET A 1 -21.57 18.50 -10.23
C MET A 1 -22.47 18.85 -9.07
N LYS A 2 -23.80 18.98 -9.25
CA LYS A 2 -24.76 19.22 -8.14
C LYS A 2 -24.57 18.30 -6.93
N GLU A 3 -24.57 16.99 -7.15
CA GLU A 3 -24.44 16.01 -6.04
C GLU A 3 -23.10 16.09 -5.29
N ALA A 4 -22.01 16.50 -5.96
CA ALA A 4 -20.70 16.67 -5.31
C ALA A 4 -20.70 17.91 -4.41
N GLN A 5 -21.30 19.00 -4.89
CA GLN A 5 -21.42 20.26 -4.16
C GLN A 5 -22.36 20.14 -2.96
N GLU A 6 -23.42 19.34 -3.08
CA GLU A 6 -24.36 19.04 -1.99
C GLU A 6 -23.73 18.24 -0.85
N GLN A 7 -22.61 17.55 -1.11
CA GLN A 7 -21.88 16.76 -0.13
C GLN A 7 -20.54 17.39 0.26
N GLU A 8 -20.21 18.58 -0.26
CA GLU A 8 -18.90 19.24 -0.08
C GLU A 8 -17.71 18.32 -0.44
N LEU A 9 -17.88 17.47 -1.45
CA LEU A 9 -16.87 16.52 -1.93
C LEU A 9 -16.41 16.86 -3.35
N ASP A 10 -15.18 16.47 -3.71
CA ASP A 10 -14.67 16.64 -5.07
C ASP A 10 -15.06 15.47 -5.99
N LEU A 11 -15.36 15.77 -7.26
CA LEU A 11 -15.46 14.75 -8.30
C LEU A 11 -14.06 14.45 -8.84
N VAL A 12 -13.48 13.32 -8.45
CA VAL A 12 -12.11 12.94 -8.83
C VAL A 12 -12.13 11.73 -9.77
N GLN A 13 -11.43 11.84 -10.90
CA GLN A 13 -11.18 10.70 -11.78
C GLN A 13 -10.13 9.78 -11.14
N ILE A 14 -10.53 8.55 -10.82
CA ILE A 14 -9.65 7.60 -10.13
C ILE A 14 -8.96 6.63 -11.09
N ALA A 15 -9.59 6.31 -12.22
CA ALA A 15 -9.09 5.34 -13.18
C ALA A 15 -9.76 5.52 -14.54
N ILE A 16 -9.16 4.88 -15.54
CA ILE A 16 -9.78 4.67 -16.85
C ILE A 16 -9.87 3.15 -17.03
N LYS A 17 -11.07 2.65 -17.28
CA LYS A 17 -11.30 1.23 -17.55
C LYS A 17 -11.92 1.10 -18.94
N ASP A 18 -11.23 0.44 -19.85
CA ASP A 18 -11.68 0.21 -21.23
C ASP A 18 -12.08 1.50 -21.97
N GLY A 19 -11.30 2.58 -21.79
CA GLY A 19 -11.57 3.88 -22.40
C GLY A 19 -12.66 4.71 -21.71
N ILE A 20 -13.32 4.15 -20.68
CA ILE A 20 -14.34 4.85 -19.90
C ILE A 20 -13.69 5.45 -18.64
N PRO A 21 -13.79 6.78 -18.42
CA PRO A 21 -13.30 7.42 -17.21
C PRO A 21 -14.21 7.08 -16.04
N ILE A 22 -13.64 6.53 -14.96
CA ILE A 22 -14.36 6.26 -13.72
C ILE A 22 -14.04 7.37 -12.72
N CYS A 23 -15.09 8.12 -12.35
CA CYS A 23 -15.03 9.21 -11.38
C CYS A 23 -15.69 8.79 -10.07
N LYS A 24 -15.15 9.27 -8.94
CA LYS A 24 -15.68 9.01 -7.61
C LYS A 24 -15.72 10.32 -6.81
N TYR A 25 -16.76 10.49 -6.01
CA TYR A 25 -16.88 11.60 -5.07
C TYR A 25 -15.98 11.34 -3.85
N LEU A 26 -14.97 12.17 -3.63
CA LEU A 26 -14.02 12.04 -2.51
C LEU A 26 -13.28 13.34 -2.24
N ASP A 27 -12.89 13.57 -0.99
CA ASP A 27 -11.98 14.66 -0.63
C ASP A 27 -10.55 14.36 -1.12
N TYR A 28 -10.06 15.17 -2.05
CA TYR A 28 -8.77 14.93 -2.70
C TYR A 28 -7.59 14.98 -1.70
N ASN A 29 -7.61 15.94 -0.77
CA ASN A 29 -6.52 16.15 0.18
C ASN A 29 -6.36 14.96 1.14
N LYS A 30 -7.47 14.49 1.71
CA LYS A 30 -7.53 13.32 2.58
C LYS A 30 -7.11 12.05 1.84
N TYR A 31 -7.53 11.91 0.58
CA TYR A 31 -7.16 10.77 -0.25
C TYR A 31 -5.65 10.71 -0.54
N VAL A 32 -5.06 11.83 -0.97
CA VAL A 32 -3.61 11.92 -1.23
C VAL A 32 -2.80 11.64 0.05
N TYR A 33 -3.25 12.17 1.19
CA TYR A 33 -2.61 11.90 2.48
C TYR A 33 -2.66 10.41 2.83
N GLY A 34 -3.84 9.78 2.69
CA GLY A 34 -4.02 8.34 2.94
C GLY A 34 -3.14 7.47 2.03
N LEU A 35 -3.04 7.80 0.74
CA LEU A 35 -2.15 7.10 -0.20
C LEU A 35 -0.68 7.21 0.20
N LYS A 36 -0.22 8.42 0.56
CA LYS A 36 1.17 8.64 1.02
C LYS A 36 1.46 7.86 2.30
N LYS A 37 0.53 7.84 3.26
CA LYS A 37 0.66 7.08 4.50
C LYS A 37 0.75 5.58 4.22
N LYS A 38 -0.18 5.03 3.43
CA LYS A 38 -0.17 3.61 3.05
C LYS A 38 1.11 3.20 2.33
N LYS A 39 1.60 4.03 1.40
CA LYS A 39 2.87 3.79 0.68
C LYS A 39 4.06 3.77 1.64
N ARG A 40 4.12 4.68 2.62
CA ARG A 40 5.16 4.68 3.67
C ARG A 40 5.10 3.42 4.53
N GLU A 41 3.90 3.02 4.98
CA GLU A 41 3.72 1.81 5.78
C GLU A 41 4.13 0.54 5.03
N THR A 42 3.85 0.45 3.72
CA THR A 42 4.29 -0.69 2.89
C THR A 42 5.79 -0.68 2.62
N SER A 43 6.40 0.49 2.37
CA SER A 43 7.86 0.58 2.18
C SER A 43 8.66 0.23 3.43
N ASN A 44 8.10 0.41 4.62
CA ASN A 44 8.76 0.03 5.88
C ASN A 44 8.73 -1.48 6.16
N LYS A 45 7.91 -2.25 5.42
CA LYS A 45 7.93 -3.72 5.46
C LYS A 45 8.89 -4.27 4.41
N LYS A 46 10.15 -3.81 4.41
CA LYS A 46 11.20 -4.57 3.73
C LYS A 46 11.36 -5.87 4.53
N GLN A 47 10.86 -6.97 3.98
CA GLN A 47 11.23 -8.30 4.49
C GLN A 47 12.71 -8.46 4.16
N GLU A 48 13.56 -8.23 5.16
CA GLU A 48 14.97 -8.59 5.08
C GLU A 48 15.04 -10.12 4.98
N LEU A 49 15.38 -10.62 3.79
CA LEU A 49 15.66 -12.04 3.60
C LEU A 49 16.89 -12.36 4.44
N LYS A 50 16.68 -13.00 5.60
CA LYS A 50 17.77 -13.51 6.44
C LYS A 50 18.31 -14.77 5.76
N GLU A 51 19.33 -14.62 4.93
CA GLU A 51 20.04 -15.75 4.34
C GLU A 51 20.83 -16.49 5.45
N ILE A 52 20.37 -17.69 5.81
CA ILE A 52 21.06 -18.53 6.79
C ILE A 52 22.13 -19.32 6.05
N LYS A 53 23.41 -19.02 6.31
CA LYS A 53 24.53 -19.84 5.83
C LYS A 53 24.69 -21.07 6.72
N ILE A 54 24.33 -22.23 6.21
CA ILE A 54 24.54 -23.52 6.87
C ILE A 54 25.87 -24.09 6.37
N THR A 55 26.77 -24.42 7.29
CA THR A 55 28.07 -25.07 6.98
C THR A 55 28.02 -26.49 7.52
N ALA A 56 28.82 -27.42 6.98
CA ALA A 56 28.75 -28.85 7.32
C ALA A 56 28.98 -29.22 8.82
N ASN A 57 29.29 -28.24 9.68
CA ASN A 57 29.44 -28.37 11.13
C ASN A 57 28.23 -27.84 11.94
N THR A 58 27.13 -27.41 11.31
CA THR A 58 25.95 -26.93 12.04
C THR A 58 25.13 -28.11 12.57
N GLU A 59 25.09 -28.30 13.89
CA GLU A 59 24.26 -29.30 14.57
C GLU A 59 22.77 -28.92 14.55
N GLU A 60 21.88 -29.91 14.47
CA GLU A 60 20.41 -29.73 14.40
C GLU A 60 19.82 -28.83 15.51
N HIS A 61 20.50 -28.77 16.67
CA HIS A 61 20.08 -27.98 17.81
C HIS A 61 20.21 -26.45 17.58
N ASP A 62 21.13 -26.01 16.72
CA ASP A 62 21.35 -24.59 16.43
C ASP A 62 20.25 -24.00 15.52
N ILE A 63 19.64 -24.85 14.70
CA ILE A 63 18.58 -24.48 13.75
C ILE A 63 17.25 -24.22 14.47
N LYS A 64 17.01 -24.88 15.62
CA LYS A 64 15.75 -24.77 16.39
C LYS A 64 15.69 -23.57 17.33
N ILE A 65 16.80 -22.88 17.60
CA ILE A 65 16.87 -21.77 18.57
C ILE A 65 16.71 -20.38 17.93
N LYS A 66 16.62 -20.25 16.60
CA LYS A 66 16.58 -18.94 15.91
C LYS A 66 15.21 -18.56 15.33
#